data_AF-A0A436CR88-F1
#
_entry.id   AF-A0A436CR88-F1
#
_cell.length_a   1.000
_cell.length_b   1.000
_cell.length_c   1.000
_cell.angle_alpha   90.00
_cell.angle_beta   90.00
_cell.angle_gamma   90.00
#
_symmetry.space_group_name_H-M   'P 1'
#
loop_
_entity.id
_entity.type
_entity.pdbx_description
1 polymer ?
#
loop_
_entity_poly.entity_id
_entity_poly.type
_entity_poly.pdbx_seq_one_letter_code
_entity_poly.pdbx_strand_id
1 'polypeptide(L)' 'PWSTRAPRTPPPRVPVSWEELPSCESANGFDVFAAAARAQLPEAWEGYFEVEQTLTERIRHVVR' A
#
# COMPACT_ATOMS: atom_id res chain seq x y z
N PRO A 1 -5.09 5.16 0.90
CA PRO A 1 -4.44 4.26 1.89
C PRO A 1 -5.01 4.56 3.30
N TRP A 2 -4.68 3.77 4.32
CA TRP A 2 -4.97 3.98 5.75
C TRP A 2 -6.40 3.83 6.26
N SER A 3 -7.38 3.69 5.38
CA SER A 3 -8.77 3.40 5.78
C SER A 3 -8.93 2.00 6.40
N THR A 4 -9.80 1.88 7.39
CA THR A 4 -10.29 0.59 7.93
C THR A 4 -11.30 -0.06 6.97
N ARG A 5 -11.54 -1.38 7.11
CA ARG A 5 -12.65 -2.08 6.42
C ARG A 5 -13.87 -2.21 7.37
N ALA A 6 -14.91 -2.98 7.07
CA ALA A 6 -16.04 -3.24 7.99
C ALA A 6 -16.56 -4.69 7.86
N PRO A 7 -17.12 -5.35 8.91
CA PRO A 7 -17.15 -4.96 10.33
C PRO A 7 -16.50 -5.95 11.32
N ARG A 8 -16.14 -5.37 12.49
CA ARG A 8 -15.81 -5.91 13.84
C ARG A 8 -14.37 -5.72 14.35
N THR A 9 -13.34 -6.00 13.56
CA THR A 9 -11.92 -5.61 13.83
C THR A 9 -11.13 -5.63 12.53
N PRO A 10 -11.50 -4.81 11.54
CA PRO A 10 -10.96 -4.96 10.19
C PRO A 10 -9.55 -4.38 10.10
N PRO A 11 -8.61 -5.11 9.48
CA PRO A 11 -7.26 -4.63 9.26
C PRO A 11 -7.29 -3.31 8.47
N PRO A 12 -6.61 -2.25 8.92
CA PRO A 12 -6.39 -1.07 8.10
C PRO A 12 -5.61 -1.44 6.82
N ARG A 13 -5.85 -0.68 5.75
CA ARG A 13 -5.00 -0.75 4.55
C ARG A 13 -3.71 0.01 4.81
N VAL A 14 -2.62 -0.70 5.06
CA VAL A 14 -1.31 -0.12 5.37
C VAL A 14 -0.43 -0.10 4.11
N PRO A 15 0.11 1.06 3.69
CA PRO A 15 1.14 1.14 2.66
C PRO A 15 2.39 0.36 3.05
N VAL A 16 2.96 -0.35 2.08
CA VAL A 16 4.23 -1.05 2.22
C VAL A 16 5.14 -0.80 1.02
N SER A 17 6.45 -0.92 1.22
CA SER A 17 7.48 -0.84 0.17
C SER A 17 7.63 -2.17 -0.58
N TRP A 18 8.31 -2.14 -1.72
CA TRP A 18 8.60 -3.35 -2.49
C TRP A 18 9.56 -4.30 -1.78
N GLU A 19 10.47 -3.75 -0.98
CA GLU A 19 11.47 -4.50 -0.22
C GLU A 19 10.83 -5.25 0.96
N GLU A 20 9.82 -4.67 1.61
CA GLU A 20 9.14 -5.31 2.74
C GLU A 20 7.99 -6.24 2.32
N LEU A 21 7.45 -6.08 1.11
CA LEU A 21 6.35 -6.88 0.59
C LEU A 21 6.59 -8.41 0.69
N PRO A 22 7.78 -8.97 0.37
CA PRO A 22 8.04 -10.40 0.50
C PRO A 22 7.98 -10.93 1.93
N SER A 23 8.12 -10.07 2.94
CA SER A 23 8.04 -10.43 4.36
C SER A 23 6.61 -10.44 4.91
N CYS A 24 5.64 -9.92 4.16
CA CYS A 24 4.25 -9.89 4.57
C CYS A 24 3.62 -11.30 4.48
N GLU A 25 3.34 -11.93 5.62
CA GLU A 25 2.72 -13.26 5.68
C GLU A 25 1.25 -13.26 5.23
N SER A 26 0.56 -12.13 5.36
CA SER A 26 -0.86 -12.00 5.01
C SER A 26 -1.24 -10.57 4.64
N ALA A 27 -2.33 -10.43 3.87
CA ALA A 27 -2.88 -9.13 3.49
C ALA A 27 -3.57 -8.38 4.64
N ASN A 28 -3.77 -9.04 5.79
CA ASN A 28 -4.45 -8.52 6.98
C ASN A 28 -3.58 -8.54 8.24
N GLY A 29 -2.25 -8.63 8.10
CA GLY A 29 -1.32 -8.73 9.23
C GLY A 29 -1.23 -7.48 10.10
N PHE A 30 -1.73 -6.33 9.63
CA PHE A 30 -1.78 -5.10 10.40
C PHE A 30 -3.12 -4.94 11.12
N ASP A 31 -3.08 -4.72 12.42
CA ASP A 31 -4.20 -4.15 13.17
C ASP A 31 -4.08 -2.61 13.24
N VAL A 32 -5.02 -1.96 13.92
CA VAL A 32 -5.05 -0.50 14.04
C VAL A 32 -3.82 0.07 14.78
N PHE A 33 -3.27 -0.66 15.75
CA PHE A 33 -2.13 -0.20 16.54
C PHE A 33 -0.82 -0.37 15.77
N ALA A 34 -0.65 -1.51 15.10
CA ALA A 34 0.47 -1.76 14.20
C ALA A 34 0.49 -0.75 13.04
N ALA A 35 -0.67 -0.40 12.48
CA ALA A 35 -0.78 0.65 11.48
C ALA A 35 -0.39 2.03 12.02
N ALA A 36 -0.83 2.39 13.23
CA ALA A 36 -0.45 3.65 13.86
C ALA A 36 1.07 3.72 14.12
N ALA A 37 1.68 2.62 14.58
CA ALA A 37 3.12 2.52 14.75
C ALA A 37 3.87 2.63 13.40
N ARG A 38 3.39 1.96 12.35
CA ARG A 38 3.96 2.04 11.00
C ARG A 38 3.91 3.47 10.44
N ALA A 39 2.87 4.23 10.75
CA ALA A 39 2.73 5.62 10.31
C ALA A 39 3.76 6.58 10.94
N GLN A 40 4.47 6.15 11.99
CA GLN A 40 5.59 6.92 12.57
C GLN A 40 6.95 6.61 11.91
N LEU A 41 7.02 5.56 11.10
CA LEU A 41 8.22 5.19 10.35
C LEU A 41 8.31 5.97 9.03
N PRO A 42 9.47 5.97 8.33
CA PRO A 42 9.59 6.55 7.01
C PRO A 42 8.48 6.09 6.05
N GLU A 43 8.01 7.03 5.24
CA GLU A 43 6.87 6.81 4.35
C GLU A 43 7.22 5.78 3.26
N ALA A 44 6.44 4.71 3.18
CA ALA A 44 6.66 3.63 2.20
C ALA A 44 6.42 4.10 0.75
N TRP A 45 5.55 5.08 0.58
CA TRP A 45 5.09 5.59 -0.71
C TRP A 45 5.62 7.02 -0.95
N GLU A 46 6.87 7.27 -0.57
CA GLU A 46 7.56 8.53 -0.85
C GLU A 46 7.49 8.85 -2.36
N GLY A 47 7.18 10.10 -2.70
CA GLY A 47 7.01 10.54 -4.09
C GLY A 47 5.72 10.11 -4.78
N TYR A 48 4.78 9.43 -4.10
CA TYR A 48 3.50 8.99 -4.71
C TYR A 48 2.72 10.13 -5.38
N PHE A 49 2.72 11.32 -4.76
CA PHE A 49 2.03 12.50 -5.30
C PHE A 49 2.87 13.31 -6.30
N GLU A 50 4.14 12.97 -6.49
CA GLU A 50 5.06 13.66 -7.40
C GLU A 50 5.07 13.02 -8.79
N VAL A 51 4.64 11.76 -8.88
CA VAL A 51 4.69 10.98 -10.11
C VAL A 51 3.38 11.11 -10.88
N GLU A 52 3.46 11.74 -12.05
CA GLU A 52 2.39 11.72 -13.05
C GLU A 52 2.73 10.71 -14.15
N GLN A 53 1.86 9.71 -14.34
CA GLN A 53 2.01 8.69 -15.38
C GLN A 53 0.75 8.62 -16.24
N THR A 54 0.93 8.63 -17.56
CA THR A 54 -0.17 8.52 -18.52
C THR A 54 -0.12 7.17 -19.24
N LEU A 55 -1.29 6.59 -19.51
CA LEU A 55 -1.42 5.35 -20.28
C LEU A 55 -1.02 5.60 -21.75
N THR A 56 0.11 5.04 -22.18
CA THR A 56 0.61 5.17 -23.55
C THR A 56 0.15 4.04 -24.47
N GLU A 57 0.18 4.26 -25.79
CA GLU A 57 -0.08 3.21 -26.79
C GLU A 57 0.86 2.00 -26.66
N ARG A 58 2.10 2.23 -26.21
CA ARG A 58 3.04 1.15 -25.91
C ARG A 58 2.50 0.22 -24.82
N ILE A 59 1.99 0.78 -23.72
CA ILE A 59 1.41 -0.01 -22.62
C ILE A 59 0.18 -0.78 -23.13
N ARG A 60 -0.68 -0.15 -23.94
CA ARG A 60 -1.87 -0.80 -24.52
C ARG A 60 -1.53 -1.99 -25.41
N HIS A 61 -0.44 -1.93 -26.17
CA HIS A 61 0.01 -3.04 -27.00
C HIS A 61 0.56 -4.22 -26.19
N VAL A 62 1.25 -3.96 -25.08
CA VAL A 62 1.86 -5.01 -24.24
C VAL A 62 0.83 -5.80 -23.43
N VAL A 63 -0.35 -5.23 -23.19
CA VAL A 63 -1.45 -5.85 -22.40
C VAL A 63 -2.42 -6.68 -23.27
N ARG A 64 -2.31 -6.65 -24.60
CA ARG A 64 -3.10 -7.50 -25.52
C ARG A 64 -2.48 -8.88 -25.69
#